data_AF-A0A060ZDH6-F1
#
_entry.id   AF-A0A060ZDH6-F1
#
_cell.length_a   1.000
_cell.length_b   1.000
_cell.length_c   1.000
_cell.angle_alpha   90.00
_cell.angle_beta   90.00
_cell.angle_gamma   90.00
#
_symmetry.space_group_name_H-M   'P 1'
#
loop_
_entity.id
_entity.type
_entity.pdbx_description
1 polymer ?
#
loop_
_entity_poly.entity_id
_entity_poly.type
_entity_poly.pdbx_seq_one_letter_code
_entity_poly.pdbx_strand_id
1 'polypeptide(L)'
;MKPPKIPFMPLLLKDITFIHEGNKTFQDNLVNFQKLHMIADIVRLIRHCQSDQLGNEVVGSDNPEVRASVHHLHIIDNQQTLFQLSHKLEPRA
;
A
#
# COMPACT_ATOMS: atom_id res chain seq x y z
N MET A 1 3.98 -14.14 -9.92
CA MET A 1 4.90 -13.21 -9.22
C MET A 1 5.72 -14.01 -8.21
N LYS A 2 7.05 -13.95 -8.25
CA LYS A 2 7.91 -14.58 -7.22
C LYS A 2 7.97 -13.68 -5.97
N PRO A 3 7.54 -14.14 -4.78
CA PRO A 3 7.71 -13.41 -3.52
C PRO A 3 9.13 -13.60 -2.94
N PRO A 4 9.55 -12.88 -1.87
CA PRO A 4 8.82 -11.84 -1.13
C PRO A 4 8.72 -10.52 -1.91
N LYS A 5 7.56 -9.85 -1.83
CA LYS A 5 7.29 -8.57 -2.51
C LYS A 5 6.39 -7.66 -1.68
N ILE A 6 6.64 -6.35 -1.75
CA ILE A 6 5.71 -5.32 -1.27
C ILE A 6 4.89 -4.86 -2.48
N PRO A 7 3.57 -5.15 -2.55
CA PRO A 7 2.73 -4.72 -3.66
C PRO A 7 2.39 -3.23 -3.55
N PHE A 8 1.91 -2.64 -4.65
CA PHE A 8 1.40 -1.27 -4.65
C PHE A 8 0.03 -1.20 -3.96
N MET A 9 0.04 -1.03 -2.63
CA MET A 9 -1.16 -1.08 -1.78
C MET A 9 -2.30 -0.15 -2.22
N PRO A 10 -2.07 1.10 -2.67
CA PRO A 10 -3.16 1.98 -3.12
C PRO A 10 -4.02 1.38 -4.23
N LEU A 11 -3.41 0.63 -5.17
CA LEU A 11 -4.14 -0.02 -6.25
C LEU A 11 -4.96 -1.22 -5.73
N LEU A 12 -4.39 -2.04 -4.84
CA LEU A 12 -5.12 -3.16 -4.25
C LEU A 12 -6.30 -2.70 -3.40
N LEU A 13 -6.14 -1.62 -2.63
CA LEU A 13 -7.23 -1.02 -1.85
C LEU A 13 -8.32 -0.48 -2.78
N LYS A 14 -7.94 0.20 -3.87
CA LYS A 14 -8.86 0.67 -4.90
C LYS A 14 -9.65 -0.50 -5.50
N ASP A 15 -9.01 -1.61 -5.85
CA ASP A 15 -9.67 -2.79 -6.41
C ASP A 15 -10.69 -3.39 -5.43
N ILE A 16 -10.34 -3.52 -4.14
CA ILE A 16 -11.28 -3.96 -3.09
C ILE A 16 -12.47 -3.01 -2.98
N THR A 17 -12.23 -1.70 -3.01
CA THR A 17 -13.30 -0.68 -2.96
C THR A 17 -14.26 -0.84 -4.13
N PHE A 18 -13.76 -0.97 -5.37
CA PHE A 18 -14.61 -1.17 -6.54
C PHE A 18 -15.44 -2.44 -6.45
N ILE A 19 -14.88 -3.54 -5.96
CA ILE A 19 -15.63 -4.78 -5.74
C ILE A 19 -16.70 -4.57 -4.68
N HIS A 20 -16.38 -3.87 -3.60
CA HIS A 20 -17.31 -3.64 -2.50
C HIS A 20 -18.51 -2.78 -2.90
N GLU A 21 -18.25 -1.67 -3.59
CA GLU A 21 -19.27 -0.70 -4.00
C GLU A 21 -20.06 -1.19 -5.23
N GLY A 22 -19.40 -1.89 -6.15
CA GLY A 22 -20.02 -2.38 -7.38
C GLY A 22 -20.89 -3.63 -7.21
N ASN A 23 -20.80 -4.33 -6.07
CA ASN A 23 -21.51 -5.60 -5.85
C ASN A 23 -22.27 -5.57 -4.52
N LYS A 24 -23.57 -5.92 -4.51
CA LYS A 24 -24.33 -6.06 -3.26
C LYS A 24 -23.81 -7.25 -2.44
N THR A 25 -23.70 -7.06 -1.13
CA THR A 25 -23.31 -8.13 -0.20
C THR A 25 -24.39 -9.21 -0.06
N PHE A 26 -25.66 -8.80 -0.21
CA PHE A 26 -26.81 -9.70 -0.24
C PHE A 26 -27.58 -9.52 -1.55
N GLN A 27 -28.00 -10.64 -2.15
CA GLN A 27 -28.87 -10.68 -3.32
C GLN A 27 -30.01 -11.64 -3.00
N ASP A 28 -31.25 -11.15 -3.10
CA ASP A 28 -32.46 -11.92 -2.78
C ASP A 28 -32.42 -12.58 -1.38
N ASN A 29 -31.93 -11.82 -0.38
CA ASN A 29 -31.70 -12.26 1.00
C ASN A 29 -30.66 -13.38 1.20
N LEU A 30 -29.94 -13.76 0.14
CA LEU A 30 -28.83 -14.70 0.19
C LEU A 30 -27.49 -13.96 0.13
N VAL A 31 -26.47 -14.54 0.77
CA VAL A 31 -25.11 -14.00 0.74
C VAL A 31 -24.54 -14.10 -0.67
N ASN A 32 -24.01 -13.00 -1.19
CA ASN A 32 -23.30 -12.99 -2.46
C ASN A 32 -21.88 -13.55 -2.29
N PHE A 33 -21.74 -14.87 -2.40
CA PHE A 33 -20.44 -15.54 -2.31
C PHE A 33 -19.49 -15.17 -3.46
N GLN A 34 -20.00 -14.78 -4.63
CA GLN A 34 -19.17 -14.31 -5.73
C GLN A 34 -18.42 -13.04 -5.33
N LYS A 35 -19.09 -12.06 -4.72
CA LYS A 35 -18.45 -10.86 -4.16
C LYS A 35 -17.36 -11.22 -3.15
N LEU A 36 -17.68 -12.11 -2.20
CA LEU A 36 -16.72 -12.53 -1.17
C LEU A 36 -15.50 -13.23 -1.78
N HIS A 37 -15.70 -14.03 -2.83
CA HIS A 37 -14.60 -14.69 -3.53
C HIS A 37 -13.66 -13.68 -4.21
N MET A 38 -14.21 -12.67 -4.88
CA MET A 38 -13.42 -11.62 -5.53
C MET A 38 -12.54 -10.87 -4.53
N ILE A 39 -13.07 -10.51 -3.35
CA ILE A 39 -12.29 -9.89 -2.28
C ILE A 39 -11.23 -10.87 -1.75
N ALA A 40 -11.59 -12.14 -1.56
CA ALA A 40 -10.67 -13.16 -1.08
C ALA A 40 -9.48 -13.36 -2.03
N ASP A 41 -9.66 -13.21 -3.35
CA ASP A 41 -8.57 -13.32 -4.32
C ASP A 41 -7.50 -12.24 -4.12
N ILE A 42 -7.90 -11.00 -3.80
CA ILE A 42 -6.95 -9.91 -3.47
C ILE A 42 -6.22 -10.21 -2.15
N VAL A 43 -6.93 -10.72 -1.14
CA VAL A 43 -6.31 -11.12 0.14
C VAL A 43 -5.31 -12.26 -0.06
N ARG A 44 -5.65 -13.25 -0.90
CA ARG A 44 -4.74 -14.36 -1.26
C ARG A 44 -3.50 -13.85 -1.99
N LEU A 45 -3.64 -12.86 -2.86
CA LEU A 45 -2.51 -12.19 -3.52
C LEU A 45 -1.58 -11.54 -2.49
N ILE A 46 -2.11 -10.78 -1.53
CA ILE A 46 -1.32 -10.16 -0.46
C ILE A 46 -0.56 -11.23 0.35
N ARG A 47 -1.23 -12.32 0.70
CA ARG A 47 -0.60 -13.45 1.40
C ARG A 47 0.50 -14.11 0.57
N HIS A 48 0.27 -14.28 -0.74
CA HIS A 48 1.29 -14.83 -1.66
C HIS A 48 2.52 -13.93 -1.74
N CYS A 49 2.34 -12.61 -1.76
CA CYS A 49 3.44 -11.65 -1.73
C CYS A 49 4.33 -11.75 -0.47
N GLN A 50 3.78 -12.24 0.64
CA GLN A 50 4.46 -12.44 1.92
C GLN A 50 5.00 -13.87 2.11
N SER A 51 4.64 -14.79 1.23
CA SER A 51 5.10 -16.18 1.29
C SER A 51 6.56 -16.27 0.83
N ASP A 52 7.35 -17.21 1.34
CA ASP A 52 8.82 -17.33 1.13
C ASP A 52 9.68 -16.45 2.08
N GLN A 53 10.00 -17.02 3.26
CA GLN A 53 11.00 -16.49 4.21
C GLN A 53 12.41 -17.04 3.92
N LEU A 54 12.69 -17.54 2.71
CA LEU A 54 14.03 -18.03 2.41
C LEU A 54 14.99 -16.85 2.15
N GLY A 55 15.74 -16.53 3.20
CA GLY A 55 17.08 -15.95 3.08
C GLY A 55 17.10 -14.47 2.73
N ASN A 56 17.15 -13.65 3.78
CA ASN A 56 18.08 -12.55 3.75
C ASN A 56 18.68 -12.43 5.16
N GLU A 57 19.72 -13.21 5.38
CA GLU A 57 20.90 -12.73 6.11
C GLU A 57 21.48 -11.53 5.33
N VAL A 58 20.68 -10.47 5.16
CA VAL A 58 21.25 -9.17 4.86
C VAL A 58 21.78 -8.71 6.20
N VAL A 59 23.03 -9.09 6.45
CA VAL A 59 23.91 -8.37 7.37
C VAL A 59 24.10 -6.99 6.74
N GLY A 60 23.04 -6.18 6.74
CA GLY A 60 23.17 -4.74 6.59
C GLY A 60 23.98 -4.26 7.78
N SER A 61 24.87 -3.30 7.57
CA SER A 61 25.46 -2.60 8.73
C SER A 61 24.29 -1.98 9.49
N ASP A 62 23.99 -2.56 10.66
CA ASP A 62 22.83 -2.20 11.47
C ASP A 62 23.17 -0.88 12.19
N ASN A 63 23.26 0.20 11.40
CA ASN A 63 23.61 1.52 11.90
C ASN A 63 22.37 2.12 12.58
N PRO A 64 22.42 2.36 13.90
CA PRO A 64 21.28 2.86 14.66
C PRO A 64 20.81 4.23 14.18
N GLU A 65 21.70 5.09 13.67
CA GLU A 65 21.35 6.43 13.16
C GLU A 65 20.59 6.34 11.84
N VAL A 66 21.02 5.46 10.94
CA VAL A 66 20.33 5.21 9.66
C VAL A 66 18.95 4.63 9.93
N ARG A 67 18.87 3.65 10.84
CA ARG A 67 17.59 3.07 11.26
C ARG A 67 16.67 4.13 11.87
N ALA A 68 17.19 4.96 12.78
CA ALA A 68 16.41 6.03 13.39
C ALA A 68 15.87 7.02 12.33
N SER A 69 16.70 7.39 11.35
CA SER A 69 16.32 8.31 10.27
C SER A 69 15.23 7.76 9.36
N VAL A 70 15.27 6.45 9.05
CA VAL A 70 14.23 5.78 8.24
C VAL A 70 12.91 5.64 9.02
N HIS A 71 12.98 5.38 10.33
CA HIS A 71 11.79 5.18 11.16
C HIS A 71 11.12 6.49 11.61
N HIS A 72 11.84 7.61 11.68
CA HIS A 72 11.34 8.89 12.20
C HIS A 72 11.50 10.00 11.16
N LEU A 73 10.76 9.87 10.05
CA LEU A 73 10.76 10.88 8.99
C LEU A 73 9.99 12.14 9.43
N HIS A 74 10.62 13.30 9.36
CA HIS A 74 9.96 14.59 9.48
C HIS A 74 9.45 15.04 8.11
N ILE A 75 8.15 14.98 7.89
CA ILE A 75 7.52 15.29 6.59
C ILE A 75 6.71 16.59 6.66
N ILE A 76 6.58 17.26 5.51
CA ILE A 76 5.58 18.29 5.28
C ILE A 76 4.51 17.65 4.40
N ASP A 77 3.31 17.42 4.94
CA ASP A 77 2.18 16.83 4.23
C ASP A 77 1.15 17.87 3.77
N ASN A 78 1.27 19.12 4.23
CA ASN A 78 0.45 20.22 3.75
C ASN A 78 0.86 20.62 2.33
N GLN A 79 0.06 20.17 1.35
CA GLN A 79 0.28 20.43 -0.06
C GLN A 79 0.35 21.94 -0.40
N GLN A 80 -0.42 22.80 0.29
CA GLN A 80 -0.38 24.24 0.05
C GLN A 80 0.94 24.85 0.53
N THR A 81 1.46 24.42 1.69
CA THR A 81 2.78 24.82 2.17
C THR A 81 3.87 24.40 1.19
N LEU A 82 3.83 23.15 0.70
CA LEU A 82 4.77 22.67 -0.32
C LEU A 82 4.72 23.50 -1.60
N PHE A 83 3.53 23.85 -2.08
CA PHE A 83 3.37 24.72 -3.25
C PHE A 83 3.96 26.11 -3.03
N GLN A 84 3.71 26.73 -1.87
CA GLN A 84 4.26 28.05 -1.54
C GLN A 84 5.79 28.03 -1.47
N LEU A 85 6.38 27.01 -0.85
CA LEU A 85 7.83 26.82 -0.79
C LEU A 85 8.41 26.65 -2.20
N SER A 86 7.78 25.83 -3.04
CA SER A 86 8.19 25.63 -4.44
C SER A 86 8.20 26.95 -5.23
N HIS A 87 7.15 27.77 -5.12
CA HIS A 87 7.08 29.06 -5.82
C HIS A 87 8.11 30.09 -5.30
N LYS A 88 8.50 30.02 -4.03
CA LYS A 88 9.57 30.88 -3.49
C LYS A 88 10.95 30.49 -4.03
N LEU A 89 11.18 29.20 -4.28
CA LEU A 89 12.44 28.69 -4.83
C LEU A 89 12.56 29.00 -6.33
N GLU A 90 11.48 28.80 -7.09
CA GLU A 90 11.42 29.04 -8.53
C GLU A 90 10.22 29.94 -8.88
N PRO A 91 10.34 31.27 -8.73
CA PRO A 91 9.27 32.19 -9.07
C PRO A 91 8.99 32.13 -10.57
N ARG A 92 7.73 31.87 -10.94
CA ARG A 92 7.28 32.02 -12.33
C ARG A 92 7.06 33.51 -12.60
N ALA A 93 7.76 34.03 -13.61
CA ALA A 93 7.60 35.41 -14.11
C ALA A 93 6.20 35.65 -14.68
#